data_AF-A0A924CDZ9-F1
#
_entry.id   AF-A0A924CDZ9-F1
#
_cell.length_a   1.000
_cell.length_b   1.000
_cell.length_c   1.000
_cell.angle_alpha   90.00
_cell.angle_beta   90.00
_cell.angle_gamma   90.00
#
_symmetry.space_group_name_H-M   'P 1'
#
loop_
_entity.id
_entity.type
_entity.pdbx_description
1 polymer ?
#
loop_
_entity_poly.entity_id
_entity_poly.type
_entity_poly.pdbx_seq_one_letter_code
_entity_poly.pdbx_strand_id
1 'polypeptide(L)'
;MQKLLRYAGINSLAHSREISLLFLSHELVDFLFSLPAEMKIKNGWTKWIMRETFQQELPLEIAWRKDKIGFEPPQKNWLENKEI
;
A
#
# COMPACT_ATOMS: atom_id res chain seq x y z
N MET A 1 6.44 -4.10 8.90
CA MET A 1 5.96 -4.96 7.79
C MET A 1 5.38 -6.28 8.29
N GLN A 2 6.13 -7.11 9.01
CA GLN A 2 5.68 -8.44 9.49
C GLN A 2 4.35 -8.42 10.27
N LYS A 3 4.13 -7.41 11.13
CA LYS A 3 2.89 -7.26 11.90
C LYS A 3 1.64 -7.12 11.03
N LEU A 4 1.70 -6.33 9.95
CA LEU A 4 0.56 -6.08 9.06
C LEU A 4 0.19 -7.33 8.26
N LEU A 5 1.19 -8.06 7.75
CA LEU A 5 0.96 -9.32 7.04
C LEU A 5 0.30 -10.36 7.96
N ARG A 6 0.77 -10.46 9.21
CA ARG A 6 0.16 -11.32 10.22
C ARG A 6 -1.29 -10.91 10.51
N TYR A 7 -1.57 -9.62 10.70
CA TYR A 7 -2.93 -9.15 10.96
C TYR A 7 -3.87 -9.46 9.80
N ALA A 8 -3.41 -9.25 8.56
CA ALA A 8 -4.18 -9.58 7.38
C ALA A 8 -4.59 -11.06 7.37
N GLY A 9 -3.66 -11.98 7.63
CA GLY A 9 -3.94 -13.42 7.69
C GLY A 9 -4.85 -13.84 8.85
N ILE A 10 -4.62 -13.33 10.06
CA ILE A 10 -5.46 -13.67 11.23
C ILE A 10 -6.89 -13.17 11.03
N ASN A 11 -7.06 -11.93 10.56
CA ASN A 11 -8.39 -11.35 10.33
C ASN A 11 -9.15 -12.07 9.21
N SER A 12 -8.44 -12.44 8.14
CA SER A 12 -8.98 -13.24 7.04
C SER A 12 -9.59 -14.56 7.55
N LEU A 13 -8.83 -15.32 8.34
CA LEU A 13 -9.28 -16.57 8.92
C LEU A 13 -10.42 -16.37 9.93
N ALA A 14 -10.30 -15.37 10.81
CA ALA A 14 -11.31 -15.06 11.81
C ALA A 14 -12.69 -14.74 11.21
N HIS A 15 -12.71 -14.15 10.01
CA HIS A 15 -13.94 -13.80 9.31
C HIS A 15 -14.29 -14.75 8.15
N SER A 16 -13.59 -15.87 8.00
CA SER A 16 -13.78 -16.84 6.90
C SER A 16 -13.80 -16.16 5.52
N ARG A 17 -12.95 -15.15 5.33
CA ARG A 17 -12.80 -14.40 4.06
C ARG A 17 -11.38 -14.56 3.56
N GLU A 18 -11.22 -14.92 2.30
CA GLU A 18 -9.91 -14.90 1.66
C GLU A 18 -9.48 -13.47 1.32
N ILE A 19 -8.18 -13.18 1.45
CA ILE A 19 -7.59 -11.91 1.03
C ILE A 19 -6.47 -12.17 0.01
N SER A 20 -6.42 -11.36 -1.04
CA SER A 20 -5.36 -11.45 -2.05
C SER A 20 -4.42 -10.26 -1.94
N LEU A 21 -3.12 -10.53 -1.79
CA LEU A 21 -2.08 -9.52 -1.70
C LEU A 21 -1.36 -9.37 -3.05
N LEU A 22 -2.05 -8.79 -4.03
CA LEU A 22 -1.58 -8.70 -5.42
C LEU A 22 -0.19 -8.06 -5.55
N PHE A 23 0.11 -7.04 -4.74
CA PHE A 23 1.42 -6.37 -4.74
C PHE A 23 2.56 -7.20 -4.15
N LEU A 24 2.27 -8.36 -3.56
CA LEU A 24 3.24 -9.31 -2.99
C LEU A 24 3.41 -10.55 -3.88
N SER A 25 2.87 -10.57 -5.10
CA SER A 25 3.10 -11.67 -6.02
C SER A 25 4.59 -11.76 -6.40
N HIS A 26 5.10 -12.98 -6.51
CA HIS A 26 6.51 -13.24 -6.83
C HIS A 26 6.89 -12.63 -8.18
N GLU A 27 6.04 -12.80 -9.19
CA GLU A 27 6.24 -12.29 -10.55
C GLU A 27 6.40 -10.76 -10.57
N LEU A 28 5.56 -10.04 -9.81
CA LEU A 28 5.65 -8.59 -9.71
C LEU A 28 6.94 -8.17 -9.00
N VAL A 29 7.31 -8.87 -7.94
CA VAL A 29 8.54 -8.59 -7.19
C VAL A 29 9.75 -8.76 -8.09
N ASP A 30 9.87 -9.87 -8.81
CA ASP A 30 10.97 -10.11 -9.76
C ASP A 30 11.05 -9.03 -10.84
N PHE A 31 9.90 -8.71 -11.44
CA PHE A 31 9.80 -7.63 -12.42
C PHE A 31 10.32 -6.32 -11.82
N LEU A 32 9.85 -5.93 -10.65
CA LEU A 32 10.31 -4.71 -9.99
C LEU A 32 11.81 -4.74 -9.68
N PHE A 33 12.39 -5.89 -9.33
CA PHE A 33 13.84 -6.02 -9.10
C PHE A 33 14.66 -5.88 -10.38
N SER A 34 14.13 -6.30 -11.53
CA SER A 34 14.78 -6.13 -12.84
C SER A 34 14.80 -4.68 -13.36
N LEU A 35 13.94 -3.80 -12.84
CA LEU A 35 13.82 -2.43 -13.33
C LEU A 35 14.92 -1.50 -12.80
N PRO A 36 15.35 -0.50 -13.60
CA PRO A 36 16.23 0.58 -13.14
C PRO A 36 15.68 1.33 -11.93
N ALA A 37 16.58 1.86 -11.10
CA ALA A 37 16.20 2.58 -9.88
C ALA A 37 15.36 3.85 -10.19
N GLU A 38 15.64 4.49 -11.32
CA GLU A 38 14.96 5.69 -11.82
C GLU A 38 13.47 5.44 -12.09
N MET A 39 13.06 4.19 -12.37
CA MET A 39 11.65 3.85 -12.52
C MET A 39 10.91 3.77 -11.18
N LYS A 40 11.64 3.58 -10.08
CA LYS A 40 11.07 3.54 -8.72
C LYS A 40 11.08 4.93 -8.10
N ILE A 41 12.16 5.69 -8.30
CA ILE A 41 12.37 7.01 -7.74
C ILE A 41 12.88 7.95 -8.84
N LYS A 42 12.14 9.03 -9.12
CA LYS A 42 12.52 10.03 -10.11
C LYS A 42 12.03 11.40 -9.67
N ASN A 43 12.84 12.45 -9.86
CA ASN A 43 12.46 13.84 -9.59
C ASN A 43 11.88 14.07 -8.18
N GLY A 44 12.42 13.37 -7.16
CA GLY A 44 11.94 13.47 -5.77
C GLY A 44 10.65 12.69 -5.46
N TRP A 45 10.11 11.96 -6.42
CA TRP A 45 8.90 11.15 -6.26
C TRP A 45 9.22 9.68 -6.12
N THR A 46 8.53 9.01 -5.20
CA THR A 46 8.58 7.55 -5.03
C THR A 46 7.43 6.87 -5.79
N LYS A 47 7.63 5.60 -6.14
CA LYS A 47 6.68 4.79 -6.92
C LYS A 47 6.41 5.40 -8.30
N TRP A 48 7.44 5.98 -8.93
CA TRP A 48 7.30 6.75 -10.18
C TRP A 48 6.56 5.98 -11.27
N ILE A 49 7.00 4.76 -11.59
CA ILE A 49 6.36 3.90 -12.58
C ILE A 49 4.86 3.70 -12.31
N MET A 50 4.48 3.45 -11.06
CA MET A 50 3.07 3.26 -10.69
C MET A 50 2.26 4.55 -10.92
N ARG A 51 2.82 5.71 -10.56
CA ARG A 51 2.13 7.00 -10.72
C ARG A 51 1.92 7.32 -12.20
N GLU A 52 2.97 7.16 -13.01
CA GLU A 52 2.91 7.40 -14.45
C GLU A 52 1.94 6.46 -15.17
N THR A 53 1.90 5.18 -14.77
CA THR A 53 0.99 4.19 -15.37
C THR A 53 -0.47 4.51 -15.05
N PHE A 54 -0.78 4.87 -13.81
CA PHE A 54 -2.17 5.05 -13.38
C PHE A 54 -2.71 6.48 -13.52
N GLN A 55 -1.90 7.47 -13.92
CA GLN A 55 -2.38 8.87 -14.07
C GLN A 55 -3.44 9.05 -15.16
N GLN A 56 -3.57 8.10 -16.09
CA GLN A 56 -4.61 8.10 -17.12
C GLN A 56 -5.93 7.50 -16.62
N GLU A 57 -5.87 6.63 -15.61
CA GLU A 57 -7.03 5.90 -15.07
C GLU A 57 -7.56 6.52 -13.77
N LEU A 58 -6.72 7.28 -13.05
CA LEU A 58 -7.06 7.90 -11.77
C LEU A 58 -7.00 9.43 -11.86
N PRO A 59 -7.82 10.16 -11.08
CA PRO A 59 -7.66 11.59 -10.91
C PRO A 59 -6.22 11.98 -10.54
N LEU A 60 -5.70 13.03 -11.17
CA LEU A 60 -4.30 13.46 -11.00
C LEU A 60 -3.96 13.76 -9.53
N GLU A 61 -4.91 14.30 -8.78
CA GLU A 61 -4.78 14.56 -7.35
C GLU A 61 -4.52 13.29 -6.52
N ILE A 62 -5.05 12.14 -6.94
CA ILE A 62 -4.84 10.83 -6.31
C ILE A 62 -3.54 10.22 -6.81
N ALA A 63 -3.31 10.20 -8.12
CA ALA A 63 -2.12 9.61 -8.73
C ALA A 63 -0.83 10.29 -8.27
N TRP A 64 -0.84 11.62 -8.12
CA TRP A 64 0.30 12.43 -7.71
C TRP A 64 0.24 12.89 -6.26
N ARG A 65 -0.56 12.20 -5.45
CA ARG A 65 -0.67 12.50 -4.03
C ARG A 65 0.68 12.39 -3.30
N LYS A 66 1.04 13.44 -2.54
CA LYS A 66 2.32 13.55 -1.81
C LYS A 66 2.26 12.91 -0.42
N ASP A 67 1.10 12.97 0.24
CA ASP A 67 0.89 12.39 1.56
C ASP A 67 0.83 10.85 1.46
N LYS A 68 1.95 10.24 1.85
CA LYS A 68 2.03 8.80 2.09
C LYS A 68 1.53 8.53 3.50
N ILE A 69 0.23 8.32 3.63
CA ILE A 69 -0.39 7.86 4.87
C ILE A 69 -0.12 6.36 4.99
N GLY A 70 0.46 5.93 6.12
CA GLY A 70 0.64 4.53 6.43
C GLY A 70 -0.71 3.84 6.69
N PHE A 71 -0.68 2.52 6.90
CA PHE A 71 -1.85 1.83 7.44
C PHE A 71 -1.94 2.13 8.94
N GLU A 72 -2.55 3.25 9.28
CA GLU A 72 -2.77 3.69 10.66
C GLU A 72 -4.28 3.71 10.92
N PRO A 73 -4.82 2.71 11.64
CA PRO A 73 -6.19 2.79 12.14
C PRO A 73 -6.27 3.96 13.14
N PRO A 74 -7.46 4.54 13.38
CA PRO A 74 -7.64 5.66 14.30
C PRO A 74 -7.54 5.21 15.77
N GLN A 75 -6.46 4.51 16.12
CA GLN A 75 -6.20 3.92 17.44
C GLN A 75 -6.16 4.99 18.52
N LYS A 76 -5.56 6.14 18.22
CA LYS A 76 -5.52 7.27 19.15
C LYS A 76 -6.92 7.73 19.52
N ASN A 77 -7.80 7.92 18.53
CA ASN A 77 -9.19 8.31 18.77
C ASN A 77 -9.97 7.23 19.54
N TRP A 78 -9.68 5.94 19.32
CA TRP A 78 -10.30 4.85 20.08
C TRP A 78 -9.85 4.79 21.53
N LEU A 79 -8.56 5.04 21.80
CA LEU A 79 -8.01 5.05 23.16
C LEU A 79 -8.44 6.29 23.95
N GLU A 80 -8.67 7.41 23.26
CA GLU A 80 -9.12 8.68 23.87
C GLU A 80 -10.64 8.73 24.08
N ASN A 81 -11.43 8.06 23.24
CA ASN A 81 -12.88 7.91 23.46
C ASN A 81 -13.16 6.81 24.50
N LYS A 82 -13.57 7.23 25.70
CA LYS A 82 -13.96 6.35 26.82
C LYS A 82 -15.34 5.68 26.67
N GLU A 83 -16.05 5.87 25.56
CA GLU A 83 -17.41 5.34 25.35
C GLU A 83 -17.47 4.03 24.53
N ILE A 84 -16.36 3.28 24.48
CA ILE A 84 -16.37 1.87 24.01
C ILE A 84 -16.04 0.96 25.20
#